data_AF-A0A239UCW5-F1
#
_entry.id   AF-A0A239UCW5-F1
#
_cell.length_a   1.000
_cell.length_b   1.000
_cell.length_c   1.000
_cell.angle_alpha   90.00
_cell.angle_beta   90.00
_cell.angle_gamma   90.00
#
_symmetry.space_group_name_H-M   'P 1'
#
loop_
_entity.id
_entity.type
_entity.pdbx_description
1 polymer ?
#
loop_
_entity_poly.entity_id
_entity_poly.type
_entity_poly.pdbx_seq_one_letter_code
_entity_poly.pdbx_strand_id
1 'polypeptide(L)'
;MQIFRVSPNPNVSAEFLDNRRLSKQVLELYQIIRVCLGELGAIQTGTGYRNHPVVKAVYNEGNPYLWGALEIMDAMNREHLRRGGNQSEHFKNELADLRQIVEEAVEEYQLSHAKLPPFYVEGKVRIEGDEAYELYQKLLYKKWRNDKIPPRCNINLKNKGERQK
;
A
#
# COMPACT_ATOMS: atom_id res chain seq x y z
N MET A 1 -6.39 9.14 2.36
CA MET A 1 -5.55 7.99 1.97
C MET A 1 -5.11 8.14 0.53
N GLN A 2 -3.93 7.68 0.16
CA GLN A 2 -3.46 7.59 -1.23
C GLN A 2 -2.70 6.27 -1.41
N ILE A 3 -2.69 5.71 -2.63
CA ILE A 3 -1.77 4.62 -2.98
C ILE A 3 -0.74 5.21 -3.91
N PHE A 4 0.40 5.67 -3.36
CA PHE A 4 1.47 6.24 -4.16
C PHE A 4 2.12 5.16 -4.99
N ARG A 5 1.83 5.19 -6.30
CA ARG A 5 2.38 4.25 -7.27
C ARG A 5 2.94 5.04 -8.44
N VAL A 6 4.25 4.93 -8.66
CA VAL A 6 4.96 5.66 -9.72
C VAL A 6 5.44 4.75 -10.86
N SER A 7 5.15 3.45 -10.73
CA SER A 7 5.52 2.42 -11.68
C SER A 7 4.54 1.25 -11.59
N PRO A 8 4.32 0.49 -12.68
CA PRO A 8 3.56 -0.75 -12.63
C PRO A 8 4.19 -1.78 -11.70
N ASN A 9 5.51 -1.73 -11.48
CA ASN A 9 6.24 -2.57 -10.54
C ASN A 9 6.13 -2.00 -9.11
N PRO A 10 5.55 -2.75 -8.15
CA PRO A 10 5.45 -2.32 -6.76
C PRO A 10 6.80 -1.99 -6.10
N ASN A 11 7.85 -2.74 -6.42
CA ASN A 11 9.19 -2.53 -5.84
C ASN A 11 9.79 -1.20 -6.27
N VAL A 12 9.64 -0.83 -7.56
CA VAL A 12 10.09 0.47 -8.07
C VAL A 12 9.33 1.61 -7.38
N SER A 13 8.02 1.43 -7.17
CA SER A 13 7.23 2.42 -6.44
C SER A 13 7.68 2.55 -4.99
N ALA A 14 7.98 1.45 -4.30
CA ALA A 14 8.48 1.45 -2.94
C ALA A 14 9.86 2.13 -2.84
N GLU A 15 10.78 1.79 -3.74
CA GLU A 15 12.11 2.40 -3.79
C GLU A 15 12.05 3.92 -4.02
N PHE A 16 11.06 4.41 -4.76
CA PHE A 16 10.90 5.83 -5.01
C PHE A 16 10.45 6.64 -3.79
N LEU A 17 9.71 6.03 -2.85
CA LEU A 17 9.19 6.73 -1.67
C LEU A 17 10.27 6.98 -0.63
N ASP A 18 10.12 8.02 0.20
CA ASP A 18 10.90 8.17 1.42
C ASP A 18 10.34 7.33 2.58
N ASN A 19 11.12 7.14 3.65
CA ASN A 19 10.74 6.31 4.80
C ASN A 19 9.45 6.75 5.52
N ARG A 20 9.15 8.05 5.57
CA ARG A 20 7.94 8.56 6.21
C ARG A 20 6.72 8.17 5.38
N ARG A 21 6.82 8.29 4.06
CA ARG A 21 5.75 7.88 3.13
C ARG A 21 5.62 6.37 3.07
N LEU A 22 6.71 5.61 3.10
CA LEU A 22 6.68 4.14 3.17
C LEU A 22 5.88 3.64 4.38
N SER A 23 6.22 4.08 5.59
CA SER A 23 5.49 3.72 6.82
C SER A 23 4.00 4.05 6.71
N LYS A 24 3.68 5.24 6.19
CA LYS A 24 2.30 5.68 5.98
C LYS A 24 1.57 4.83 4.93
N GLN A 25 2.23 4.47 3.83
CA GLN A 25 1.62 3.65 2.77
C GLN A 25 1.26 2.25 3.27
N VAL A 26 2.11 1.64 4.11
CA VAL A 26 1.80 0.34 4.74
C VAL A 26 0.51 0.45 5.56
N LEU A 27 0.39 1.48 6.41
CA LEU A 27 -0.82 1.68 7.22
C LEU A 27 -2.06 1.99 6.38
N GLU A 28 -1.95 2.87 5.39
CA GLU A 28 -3.09 3.23 4.53
C GLU A 28 -3.56 2.02 3.70
N LEU A 29 -2.64 1.21 3.16
CA LEU A 29 -2.99 -0.02 2.43
C LEU A 29 -3.62 -1.07 3.35
N TYR A 30 -3.06 -1.31 4.54
CA TYR A 30 -3.66 -2.17 5.56
C TYR A 30 -5.12 -1.76 5.85
N GLN A 31 -5.37 -0.46 6.04
CA GLN A 31 -6.71 0.06 6.29
C GLN A 31 -7.64 -0.12 5.09
N ILE A 32 -7.18 0.16 3.87
CA ILE A 32 -7.96 0.00 2.65
C ILE A 32 -8.36 -1.47 2.44
N ILE A 33 -7.40 -2.39 2.58
CA ILE A 33 -7.63 -3.83 2.43
C ILE A 33 -8.67 -4.30 3.47
N ARG A 34 -8.52 -3.91 4.73
CA ARG A 34 -9.47 -4.25 5.79
C ARG A 34 -10.88 -3.73 5.53
N VAL A 35 -11.02 -2.49 5.04
CA VAL A 35 -12.34 -1.96 4.67
C VAL A 35 -12.95 -2.80 3.54
N CYS A 36 -12.17 -3.16 2.51
CA CYS A 36 -12.67 -4.00 1.43
C CYS A 36 -13.10 -5.39 1.92
N LEU A 37 -12.31 -6.04 2.80
CA LEU A 37 -12.67 -7.31 3.44
C LEU A 37 -13.94 -7.18 4.31
N GLY A 38 -14.10 -6.06 5.00
CA GLY A 38 -15.30 -5.75 5.77
C GLY A 38 -16.54 -5.58 4.90
N GLU A 39 -16.41 -4.92 3.75
CA GLU A 39 -17.50 -4.79 2.76
C GLU A 39 -17.88 -6.13 2.13
N LEU A 40 -16.95 -7.09 2.03
CA LEU A 40 -17.25 -8.46 1.63
C LEU A 40 -17.93 -9.29 2.73
N GLY A 41 -17.84 -8.85 3.98
CA GLY A 41 -18.31 -9.62 5.14
C GLY A 41 -17.28 -10.62 5.69
N ALA A 42 -16.06 -10.67 5.14
CA ALA A 42 -15.00 -11.58 5.58
C ALA A 42 -14.49 -11.26 7.00
N ILE A 43 -14.56 -9.99 7.43
CA ILE A 43 -14.22 -9.57 8.79
C ILE A 43 -15.18 -8.51 9.30
N GLN A 44 -15.30 -8.38 10.62
CA GLN A 44 -16.00 -7.25 11.22
C GLN A 44 -15.10 -6.00 11.19
N THR A 45 -15.61 -4.92 10.59
CA THR A 45 -14.94 -3.61 10.59
C THR A 45 -15.94 -2.49 10.83
N GLY A 46 -15.45 -1.34 11.29
CA GLY A 46 -16.24 -0.13 11.35
C GLY A 46 -16.57 0.41 9.95
N THR A 47 -17.54 1.32 9.87
CA THR A 47 -18.02 1.88 8.60
C THR A 47 -17.10 2.94 7.98
N GLY A 48 -15.95 3.21 8.63
CA GLY A 48 -15.02 4.27 8.28
C GLY A 48 -14.41 4.06 6.89
N TYR A 49 -14.36 5.14 6.11
CA TYR A 49 -13.69 5.21 4.80
C TYR A 49 -14.27 4.39 3.63
N ARG A 50 -15.38 3.66 3.77
CA ARG A 50 -16.04 2.99 2.63
C ARG A 50 -16.25 3.92 1.42
N ASN A 51 -16.61 5.17 1.72
CA ASN A 51 -16.88 6.18 0.69
C ASN A 51 -15.62 6.88 0.16
N HIS A 52 -14.43 6.55 0.67
CA HIS A 52 -13.20 7.16 0.22
C HIS A 52 -12.89 6.72 -1.22
N PRO A 53 -12.53 7.64 -2.15
CA PRO A 53 -12.37 7.29 -3.57
C PRO A 53 -11.33 6.19 -3.81
N VAL A 54 -10.23 6.19 -3.06
CA VAL A 54 -9.22 5.12 -3.11
C VAL A 54 -9.77 3.77 -2.67
N VAL A 55 -10.61 3.72 -1.63
CA VAL A 55 -11.24 2.47 -1.18
C VAL A 55 -12.20 1.96 -2.26
N LYS A 56 -13.02 2.83 -2.84
CA LYS A 56 -13.90 2.46 -3.95
C LYS A 56 -13.13 1.91 -5.16
N ALA A 57 -11.99 2.52 -5.50
CA ALA A 57 -11.14 2.05 -6.60
C ALA A 57 -10.55 0.66 -6.33
N VAL A 58 -10.17 0.37 -5.08
CA VAL A 58 -9.69 -0.98 -4.70
C VAL A 58 -10.84 -1.98 -4.59
N TYR A 59 -12.00 -1.56 -4.06
CA TYR A 59 -13.16 -2.42 -3.85
C TYR A 59 -13.83 -2.84 -5.16
N ASN A 60 -13.76 -1.99 -6.19
CA ASN A 60 -14.15 -2.31 -7.56
C ASN A 60 -15.54 -2.97 -7.64
N GLU A 61 -16.54 -2.27 -7.12
CA GLU A 61 -17.96 -2.66 -7.23
C GLU A 61 -18.25 -4.11 -6.76
N GLY A 62 -17.58 -4.55 -5.70
CA GLY A 62 -17.75 -5.89 -5.13
C GLY A 62 -16.74 -6.92 -5.65
N ASN A 63 -15.84 -6.54 -6.55
CA ASN A 63 -14.79 -7.40 -7.11
C ASN A 63 -13.40 -6.86 -6.75
N PRO A 64 -13.02 -6.84 -5.46
CA PRO A 64 -11.88 -6.07 -5.00
C PRO A 64 -10.54 -6.60 -5.50
N TYR A 65 -9.61 -5.69 -5.78
CA TYR A 65 -8.23 -5.99 -6.13
C TYR A 65 -7.36 -6.26 -4.88
N LEU A 66 -7.82 -7.16 -4.00
CA LEU A 66 -7.15 -7.44 -2.71
C LEU A 66 -5.72 -7.94 -2.91
N TRP A 67 -5.52 -8.88 -3.83
CA TRP A 67 -4.20 -9.44 -4.12
C TRP A 67 -3.22 -8.36 -4.60
N GLY A 68 -3.65 -7.56 -5.59
CA GLY A 68 -2.82 -6.45 -6.11
C GLY A 68 -2.53 -5.37 -5.06
N ALA A 69 -3.48 -5.08 -4.16
CA ALA A 69 -3.24 -4.14 -3.06
C ALA A 69 -2.26 -4.72 -2.02
N LEU A 70 -2.36 -6.02 -1.72
CA LEU A 70 -1.45 -6.74 -0.82
C LEU A 70 -0.02 -6.73 -1.37
N GLU A 71 0.18 -7.04 -2.65
CA GLU A 71 1.50 -6.98 -3.31
C GLU A 71 2.16 -5.60 -3.17
N ILE A 72 1.38 -4.53 -3.33
CA ILE A 72 1.87 -3.16 -3.14
C ILE A 72 2.26 -2.94 -1.67
N MET A 73 1.40 -3.33 -0.73
CA MET A 73 1.66 -3.17 0.70
C MET A 73 2.95 -3.89 1.11
N ASP A 74 3.16 -5.10 0.62
CA ASP A 74 4.35 -5.90 0.91
C ASP A 74 5.63 -5.28 0.37
N ALA A 75 5.60 -4.76 -0.86
CA ALA A 75 6.73 -4.06 -1.44
C ALA A 75 7.12 -2.83 -0.60
N MET A 76 6.11 -2.05 -0.19
CA MET A 76 6.30 -0.88 0.67
C MET A 76 6.85 -1.27 2.04
N ASN A 77 6.31 -2.35 2.64
CA ASN A 77 6.75 -2.82 3.95
C ASN A 77 8.18 -3.35 3.91
N ARG A 78 8.50 -4.19 2.92
CA ARG A 78 9.84 -4.72 2.71
C ARG A 78 10.86 -3.61 2.55
N GLU A 79 10.54 -2.60 1.75
CA GLU A 79 11.43 -1.46 1.55
C GLU A 79 11.57 -0.60 2.81
N HIS A 80 10.48 -0.40 3.55
CA HIS A 80 10.51 0.28 4.83
C HIS A 80 11.47 -0.40 5.82
N LEU A 81 11.33 -1.72 6.00
CA LEU A 81 12.17 -2.53 6.88
C LEU A 81 13.62 -2.57 6.39
N ARG A 82 13.85 -2.68 5.08
CA ARG A 82 15.20 -2.67 4.49
C ARG A 82 15.95 -1.37 4.80
N ARG A 83 15.23 -0.25 4.90
CA ARG A 83 15.77 1.07 5.27
C ARG A 83 15.82 1.32 6.78
N GLY A 84 15.61 0.25 7.56
CA GLY A 84 15.59 0.24 9.02
C GLY A 84 14.40 0.94 9.64
N GLY A 85 13.31 1.08 8.88
CA GLY A 85 11.99 1.31 9.46
C GLY A 85 11.68 0.24 10.50
N ASN A 86 10.98 0.64 11.55
CA ASN A 86 10.58 -0.26 12.63
C ASN A 86 9.07 -0.22 12.80
N GLN A 87 8.51 -1.36 13.17
CA GLN A 87 7.09 -1.55 13.47
C GLN A 87 7.00 -2.24 14.82
N SER A 88 5.92 -1.98 15.55
CA SER A 88 5.63 -2.76 16.76
C SER A 88 5.43 -4.23 16.38
N GLU A 89 5.78 -5.14 17.29
CA GLU A 89 5.55 -6.57 17.08
C GLU A 89 4.06 -6.87 16.83
N HIS A 90 3.20 -6.14 17.54
CA HIS A 90 1.76 -6.18 17.31
C HIS A 90 1.39 -5.90 15.85
N PHE A 91 1.90 -4.82 15.26
CA PHE A 91 1.56 -4.47 13.87
C PHE A 91 2.14 -5.46 12.86
N LYS A 92 3.30 -6.07 13.15
CA LYS A 92 3.83 -7.14 12.29
C LYS A 92 2.90 -8.36 12.26
N ASN A 93 2.37 -8.75 13.42
CA ASN A 93 1.40 -9.83 13.51
C ASN A 93 0.11 -9.46 12.77
N GLU A 94 -0.40 -8.23 12.93
CA GLU A 94 -1.57 -7.77 12.18
C GLU A 94 -1.38 -7.81 10.66
N LEU A 95 -0.17 -7.52 10.15
CA LEU A 95 0.14 -7.63 8.72
C LEU A 95 0.20 -9.10 8.24
N ALA A 96 0.70 -10.01 9.09
CA ALA A 96 0.73 -11.44 8.79
C ALA A 96 -0.69 -12.02 8.77
N ASP A 97 -1.51 -11.70 9.77
CA ASP A 97 -2.92 -12.09 9.86
C ASP A 97 -3.70 -11.55 8.66
N LEU A 98 -3.46 -10.29 8.27
CA LEU A 98 -4.14 -9.68 7.12
C LEU A 98 -3.85 -10.44 5.81
N ARG A 99 -2.60 -10.90 5.60
CA ARG A 99 -2.26 -11.72 4.43
C ARG A 99 -3.09 -13.00 4.42
N GLN A 100 -3.12 -13.72 5.53
CA GLN A 100 -3.85 -14.97 5.63
C GLN A 100 -5.34 -14.76 5.34
N ILE A 101 -5.94 -13.72 5.93
CA ILE A 101 -7.35 -13.38 5.69
C ILE A 101 -7.60 -13.04 4.21
N VAL A 102 -6.68 -12.34 3.54
CA VAL A 102 -6.80 -12.07 2.10
C VAL A 102 -6.72 -13.36 1.29
N GLU A 103 -5.80 -14.27 1.60
CA GLU A 103 -5.68 -15.58 0.94
C GLU A 103 -6.99 -16.38 1.07
N GLU A 104 -7.51 -16.51 2.30
CA GLU A 104 -8.78 -17.19 2.58
C GLU A 104 -9.97 -16.54 1.86
N ALA A 105 -10.08 -15.21 1.89
CA ALA A 105 -11.16 -14.49 1.22
C ALA A 105 -11.08 -14.59 -0.31
N VAL A 106 -9.87 -14.60 -0.87
CA VAL A 106 -9.70 -14.79 -2.32
C VAL A 106 -10.20 -16.16 -2.76
N GLU A 107 -9.97 -17.19 -1.96
CA GLU A 107 -10.49 -18.54 -2.22
C GLU A 107 -12.01 -18.64 -2.00
N GLU A 108 -12.50 -18.19 -0.84
CA GLU A 108 -13.92 -18.29 -0.45
C GLU A 108 -14.84 -17.54 -1.42
N TYR A 109 -14.48 -16.31 -1.78
CA TYR A 109 -15.28 -15.44 -2.65
C TYR A 109 -14.88 -15.54 -4.13
N GLN A 110 -13.97 -16.46 -4.49
CA GLN A 110 -13.47 -16.67 -5.86
C GLN A 110 -12.95 -15.38 -6.52
N LEU A 111 -12.22 -14.58 -5.75
CA LEU A 111 -11.76 -13.26 -6.18
C LEU A 111 -10.59 -13.36 -7.17
N SER A 112 -10.44 -12.31 -7.98
CA SER A 112 -9.34 -12.22 -8.93
C SER A 112 -8.01 -11.97 -8.22
N HIS A 113 -6.96 -12.63 -8.69
CA HIS A 113 -5.56 -12.29 -8.38
C HIS A 113 -5.02 -11.15 -9.26
N ALA A 114 -5.91 -10.42 -9.94
CA ALA A 114 -5.52 -9.31 -10.81
C ALA A 114 -4.76 -8.23 -10.03
N LYS A 115 -3.79 -7.64 -10.71
CA LYS A 115 -3.11 -6.44 -10.22
C LYS A 115 -4.10 -5.29 -10.13
N LEU A 116 -3.91 -4.46 -9.11
CA LEU A 116 -4.64 -3.19 -9.00
C LEU A 116 -4.32 -2.33 -10.24
N PRO A 117 -5.30 -1.87 -11.03
CA PRO A 117 -5.04 -0.97 -12.15
C PRO A 117 -4.45 0.36 -11.65
N PRO A 118 -3.65 1.06 -12.47
CA PRO A 118 -3.17 2.39 -12.11
C PRO A 118 -4.32 3.37 -12.03
N PHE A 119 -4.39 4.10 -10.92
CA PHE A 119 -5.29 5.22 -10.74
C PHE A 119 -4.64 6.27 -9.85
N TYR A 120 -5.00 7.53 -10.05
CA TYR A 120 -4.55 8.67 -9.26
C TYR A 120 -5.75 9.33 -8.60
N VAL A 121 -5.62 9.64 -7.30
CA VAL A 121 -6.63 10.36 -6.52
C VAL A 121 -5.95 11.49 -5.73
N GLU A 122 -6.34 12.73 -6.01
CA GLU A 122 -6.00 13.90 -5.19
C GLU A 122 -7.16 14.89 -5.15
N GLY A 123 -7.71 15.12 -3.94
CA GLY A 123 -8.90 15.97 -3.78
C GLY A 123 -10.09 15.42 -4.55
N LYS A 124 -10.56 16.18 -5.55
CA LYS A 124 -11.67 15.79 -6.44
C LYS A 124 -11.20 15.15 -7.76
N VAL A 125 -9.89 15.15 -8.01
CA VAL A 125 -9.33 14.61 -9.26
C VAL A 125 -9.20 13.09 -9.15
N ARG A 126 -9.74 12.38 -10.14
CA ARG A 126 -9.56 10.94 -10.35
C ARG A 126 -9.14 10.70 -11.80
N ILE A 127 -8.01 10.04 -11.98
CA ILE A 127 -7.49 9.63 -13.29
C ILE A 127 -7.21 8.14 -13.24
N GLU A 128 -7.48 7.43 -14.32
CA GLU A 128 -7.21 6.00 -14.48
C GLU A 128 -6.25 5.80 -15.66
N GLY A 129 -5.52 4.70 -15.65
CA GLY A 129 -4.51 4.41 -16.68
C GLY A 129 -3.11 4.91 -16.31
N ASP A 130 -2.15 4.65 -17.19
CA ASP A 130 -0.73 4.80 -16.91
C ASP A 130 -0.28 6.24 -16.60
N GLU A 131 -1.06 7.25 -17.01
CA GLU A 131 -0.84 8.66 -16.63
C GLU A 131 -0.81 8.85 -15.10
N ALA A 132 -1.51 8.00 -14.35
CA ALA A 132 -1.51 8.03 -12.89
C ALA A 132 -0.09 7.94 -12.30
N TYR A 133 0.82 7.20 -12.94
CA TYR A 133 2.20 7.05 -12.47
C TYR A 133 2.93 8.39 -12.48
N GLU A 134 2.84 9.14 -13.58
CA GLU A 134 3.47 10.45 -13.70
C GLU A 134 2.85 11.48 -12.75
N LEU A 135 1.53 11.43 -12.57
CA LEU A 135 0.83 12.32 -11.64
C LEU A 135 1.29 12.09 -10.20
N TYR A 136 1.47 10.82 -9.79
CA TYR A 136 2.03 10.54 -8.47
C TYR A 136 3.48 10.96 -8.32
N GLN A 137 4.32 10.83 -9.36
CA GLN A 137 5.69 11.36 -9.32
C GLN A 137 5.68 12.88 -9.09
N LYS A 138 4.91 13.62 -9.90
CA LYS A 138 4.75 15.08 -9.77
C LYS A 138 4.25 15.48 -8.38
N LEU A 139 3.26 14.75 -7.86
CA LEU A 139 2.71 14.98 -6.53
C LEU A 139 3.76 14.72 -5.43
N LEU A 140 4.51 13.63 -5.52
CA LEU A 140 5.55 13.29 -4.54
C LEU A 140 6.64 14.36 -4.50
N TYR A 141 7.15 14.81 -5.65
CA TYR A 141 8.09 15.93 -5.73
C TYR A 141 7.53 17.22 -5.12
N LYS A 142 6.26 17.54 -5.40
CA LYS A 142 5.60 18.68 -4.75
C LYS A 142 5.55 18.51 -3.24
N LYS A 143 5.19 17.33 -2.72
CA LYS A 143 5.14 17.10 -1.28
C LYS A 143 6.53 17.18 -0.64
N TRP A 144 7.57 16.61 -1.27
CA TRP A 144 8.95 16.68 -0.76
C TRP A 144 9.48 18.10 -0.67
N ARG A 145 9.24 18.93 -1.70
CA ARG A 145 9.64 20.35 -1.67
C ARG A 145 8.99 21.14 -0.54
N ASN A 146 7.82 20.71 -0.07
CA ASN A 146 7.06 21.37 0.98
C ASN A 146 7.18 20.68 2.36
N ASP A 147 8.01 19.64 2.47
CA ASP A 147 8.18 18.92 3.72
C ASP A 147 8.96 19.76 4.73
N LYS A 148 8.33 20.05 5.87
CA LYS A 148 8.98 20.73 7.00
C LYS A 148 9.80 19.79 7.89
N ILE A 149 9.56 18.48 7.76
CA ILE A 149 10.18 17.45 8.60
C ILE A 149 10.86 16.46 7.66
N PRO A 150 12.19 16.27 7.79
CA PRO A 150 12.90 15.30 6.97
C PRO A 150 12.43 13.87 7.28
N PRO A 151 12.46 12.96 6.30
CA PRO A 151 12.17 11.55 6.54
C PRO A 151 13.21 10.96 7.50
N ARG A 152 12.75 10.15 8.47
CA ARG A 152 13.65 9.46 9.41
C ARG A 152 14.21 8.20 8.74
N CYS A 153 15.53 8.11 8.66
CA CYS A 153 16.23 6.95 8.14
C CYS A 153 17.04 6.30 9.26
N ASN A 154 16.56 5.16 9.78
CA ASN A 154 17.28 4.37 10.78
C ASN A 154 18.03 3.22 10.09
N ILE A 155 18.82 3.51 9.04
CA ILE A 155 19.46 2.47 8.22
C ILE A 155 20.25 1.50 9.11
N ASN A 156 19.82 0.24 9.16
CA ASN A 156 20.54 -0.81 9.84
C ASN A 156 21.60 -1.38 8.89
N LEU A 157 22.81 -0.79 8.92
CA LEU A 157 23.93 -1.20 8.07
C LEU A 157 24.42 -2.65 8.33
N LYS A 158 23.92 -3.32 9.37
CA LYS A 158 24.35 -4.68 9.75
C LYS A 158 23.81 -5.79 8.83
N ASN A 159 22.78 -5.54 8.02
CA ASN A 159 22.19 -6.55 7.12
C ASN A 159 22.86 -6.66 5.73
N LYS A 160 24.06 -6.10 5.54
CA LYS A 160 24.77 -6.13 4.25
C LYS A 160 25.71 -7.33 4.03
N GLY A 161 25.81 -8.26 4.98
CA GLY A 161 26.69 -9.42 4.88
C GLY A 161 25.91 -10.72 4.76
N GLU A 162 25.65 -11.17 3.52
CA GLU A 162 25.52 -12.58 3.11
C GLU A 162 25.07 -12.61 1.63
N ARG A 163 25.91 -12.07 0.75
CA ARG A 163 25.98 -12.59 -0.62
C ARG A 163 27.10 -13.61 -0.61
N GLN A 164 26.74 -14.87 -0.37
CA GLN A 164 27.67 -15.99 -0.53
C GLN A 164 28.13 -16.02 -1.99
N LYS A 165 29.45 -16.14 -2.16
CA LYS A 165 30.12 -16.36 -3.44
C LYS A 165 29.89 -17.78 -3.91
#